data_AF-A0A497FHS1-F1
#
_entry.id   AF-A0A497FHS1-F1
#
_cell.length_a   1.000
_cell.length_b   1.000
_cell.length_c   1.000
_cell.angle_alpha   90.00
_cell.angle_beta   90.00
_cell.angle_gamma   90.00
#
_symmetry.space_group_name_H-M   'P 1'
#
loop_
_entity.id
_entity.type
_entity.pdbx_description
1 polymer ?
#
loop_
_entity_poly.entity_id
_entity_poly.type
_entity_poly.pdbx_seq_one_letter_code
_entity_poly.pdbx_strand_id
1 'polypeptide(L)'
;MNLNPTFVSILRNIRGLLYLSPGDWDAEIVSWLKKKYRYRMIGLAPTLLLEFSEKRDLFAKPPFKILAYPSDTLHLFAEKIGENLPKDIVESVILASCYVTPIVTNSKGLKRLDNLSIYRVLSEKVLPENEIIRHLRIAGYTILDSHEQVCWEAYNKIVESCKRKIDLKNVVNQLLKKRTLLAEKDSKRYWRFKSSTGKPVLIYLDTLKCLENIDICNLVRDESLALAFGIVPAIKVEVSS
;
A
#
# COMPACT_ATOMS: atom_id res chain seq x y z
N MET A 1 -16.40 0.44 -7.33
CA MET A 1 -16.97 1.73 -6.92
C MET A 1 -16.86 2.67 -8.09
N ASN A 2 -17.96 2.91 -8.81
CA ASN A 2 -17.96 3.82 -9.95
C ASN A 2 -17.44 5.21 -9.55
N LEU A 3 -16.75 5.89 -10.47
CA LEU A 3 -16.29 7.27 -10.28
C LEU A 3 -17.46 8.13 -9.78
N ASN A 4 -17.36 8.59 -8.54
CA ASN A 4 -18.44 9.34 -7.88
C ASN A 4 -17.84 10.39 -6.92
N PRO A 5 -18.66 11.35 -6.43
CA PRO A 5 -18.17 12.40 -5.54
C PRO A 5 -17.50 11.88 -4.26
N THR A 6 -17.93 10.72 -3.74
CA THR A 6 -17.31 10.08 -2.57
C THR A 6 -15.90 9.61 -2.88
N PHE A 7 -15.69 8.92 -4.01
CA PHE A 7 -14.36 8.49 -4.45
C PHE A 7 -13.41 9.68 -4.59
N VAL A 8 -13.84 10.73 -5.30
CA VAL A 8 -13.04 11.95 -5.50
C VAL A 8 -12.71 12.63 -4.17
N SER A 9 -13.69 12.71 -3.25
CA SER A 9 -13.48 13.28 -1.92
C SER A 9 -12.46 12.49 -1.10
N ILE A 10 -12.50 11.15 -1.14
CA ILE A 10 -11.53 10.29 -0.46
C ILE A 10 -10.15 10.51 -1.06
N LEU A 11 -10.00 10.40 -2.38
CA LEU A 11 -8.71 10.53 -3.07
C LEU A 11 -8.00 11.86 -2.73
N ARG A 12 -8.74 12.97 -2.65
CA ARG A 12 -8.17 14.28 -2.30
C ARG A 12 -7.74 14.40 -0.82
N ASN A 13 -8.39 13.67 0.08
CA ASN A 13 -8.27 13.87 1.53
C ASN A 13 -7.59 12.74 2.28
N ILE A 14 -7.39 11.58 1.65
CA ILE A 14 -6.71 10.46 2.26
C ILE A 14 -5.24 10.76 2.53
N ARG A 15 -4.74 10.30 3.66
CA ARG A 15 -3.33 10.51 4.09
C ARG A 15 -2.61 9.23 4.47
N GLY A 16 -3.34 8.13 4.54
CA GLY A 16 -2.79 6.80 4.66
C GLY A 16 -3.91 5.78 4.73
N LEU A 17 -3.56 4.51 4.57
CA LEU A 17 -4.40 3.35 4.83
C LEU A 17 -3.89 2.69 6.11
N LEU A 18 -4.74 2.51 7.12
CA LEU A 18 -4.36 1.77 8.32
C LEU A 18 -4.38 0.27 8.03
N TYR A 19 -3.27 -0.39 8.30
CA TYR A 19 -3.17 -1.85 8.33
C TYR A 19 -2.73 -2.31 9.71
N LEU A 20 -3.41 -3.31 10.24
CA LEU A 20 -3.06 -4.04 11.45
C LEU A 20 -3.13 -5.53 11.15
N SER A 21 -2.24 -6.31 11.75
CA SER A 21 -2.26 -7.76 11.58
C SER A 21 -3.52 -8.36 12.19
N PRO A 22 -4.05 -9.47 11.66
CA PRO A 22 -5.10 -10.24 12.33
C PRO A 22 -4.72 -10.57 13.78
N GLY A 23 -5.67 -10.40 14.70
CA GLY A 23 -5.50 -10.57 16.15
C GLY A 23 -4.61 -9.53 16.84
N ASP A 24 -4.11 -8.51 16.13
CA ASP A 24 -3.14 -7.53 16.64
C ASP A 24 -3.72 -6.13 16.75
N TRP A 25 -4.77 -5.99 17.57
CA TRP A 25 -5.37 -4.70 17.85
C TRP A 25 -4.37 -3.76 18.52
N ASP A 26 -4.20 -2.58 17.94
CA ASP A 26 -3.33 -1.52 18.46
C ASP A 26 -4.17 -0.27 18.73
N ALA A 27 -4.54 -0.09 20.00
CA ALA A 27 -5.34 1.06 20.40
C ALA A 27 -4.57 2.38 20.32
N GLU A 28 -3.25 2.34 20.49
CA GLU A 28 -2.39 3.51 20.55
C GLU A 28 -2.26 4.15 19.17
N ILE A 29 -1.93 3.37 18.15
CA ILE A 29 -1.85 3.88 16.76
C ILE A 29 -3.20 4.40 16.29
N VAL A 30 -4.31 3.74 16.65
CA VAL A 30 -5.67 4.14 16.25
C VAL A 30 -6.06 5.46 16.92
N SER A 31 -5.81 5.60 18.23
CA SER A 31 -6.02 6.84 18.97
C SER A 31 -5.16 7.98 18.42
N TRP A 32 -3.90 7.69 18.13
CA TRP A 32 -2.95 8.62 17.57
C TRP A 32 -3.38 9.13 16.19
N LEU A 33 -3.78 8.23 15.29
CA LEU A 33 -4.31 8.58 13.96
C LEU A 33 -5.54 9.47 14.08
N LYS A 34 -6.46 9.16 14.99
CA LYS A 34 -7.65 9.96 15.25
C LYS A 34 -7.30 11.38 15.71
N LYS A 35 -6.31 11.52 16.58
CA LYS A 35 -5.83 12.83 17.08
C LYS A 35 -5.15 13.65 15.97
N LYS A 36 -4.27 13.03 15.18
CA LYS A 36 -3.44 13.74 14.18
C LYS A 36 -4.14 14.04 12.87
N TYR A 37 -5.07 13.18 12.44
CA TYR A 37 -5.76 13.31 11.14
C TYR A 37 -7.20 13.80 11.26
N ARG A 38 -7.55 14.55 12.31
CA ARG A 38 -8.92 15.07 12.57
C ARG A 38 -9.61 15.73 11.36
N TYR A 39 -8.84 16.34 10.45
CA TYR A 39 -9.34 17.05 9.27
C TYR A 39 -8.98 16.38 7.94
N ARG A 40 -8.52 15.12 7.98
CA ARG A 40 -8.11 14.31 6.83
C ARG A 40 -8.74 12.92 6.94
N MET A 41 -8.53 12.08 5.94
CA MET A 41 -9.08 10.72 5.92
C MET A 41 -7.98 9.68 6.10
N ILE A 42 -8.29 8.64 6.88
CA ILE A 42 -7.52 7.41 6.97
C ILE A 42 -8.35 6.30 6.36
N GLY A 43 -7.82 5.65 5.34
CA GLY A 43 -8.44 4.53 4.67
C GLY A 43 -8.43 3.27 5.54
N LEU A 44 -9.50 2.50 5.45
CA LEU A 44 -9.62 1.17 6.03
C LEU A 44 -9.98 0.17 4.94
N ALA A 45 -9.25 -0.93 4.88
CA ALA A 45 -9.60 -2.07 4.05
C ALA A 45 -10.81 -2.81 4.67
N PRO A 46 -11.79 -3.29 3.89
CA PRO A 46 -12.92 -4.07 4.39
C PRO A 46 -12.53 -5.24 5.32
N THR A 47 -11.47 -5.97 5.01
CA THR A 47 -10.92 -7.07 5.82
C THR A 47 -10.55 -6.65 7.23
N LEU A 48 -10.05 -5.43 7.43
CA LEU A 48 -9.73 -4.91 8.77
C LEU A 48 -11.00 -4.78 9.64
N LEU A 49 -12.13 -4.41 9.04
CA LEU A 49 -13.41 -4.27 9.75
C LEU A 49 -14.10 -5.60 10.03
N LEU A 50 -13.77 -6.62 9.24
CA LEU A 50 -14.20 -8.00 9.50
C LEU A 50 -13.39 -8.57 10.66
N GLU A 51 -12.08 -8.36 10.66
CA GLU A 51 -11.17 -8.80 11.72
C GLU A 51 -11.51 -8.18 13.07
N PHE A 52 -11.66 -6.85 13.12
CA PHE A 52 -11.95 -6.10 14.36
C PHE A 52 -13.41 -5.63 14.38
N SER A 53 -14.33 -6.57 14.14
CA SER A 53 -15.77 -6.28 14.02
C SER A 53 -16.36 -5.62 15.27
N GLU A 54 -15.84 -5.93 16.46
CA GLU A 54 -16.19 -5.33 17.74
C GLU A 54 -15.75 -3.86 17.87
N LYS A 55 -14.89 -3.38 16.95
CA LYS A 55 -14.41 -1.98 16.90
C LYS A 55 -15.12 -1.14 15.83
N ARG A 56 -16.16 -1.66 15.16
CA ARG A 56 -16.87 -0.97 14.07
C ARG A 56 -17.34 0.44 14.44
N ASP A 57 -17.86 0.65 15.65
CA ASP A 57 -18.32 1.97 16.11
C ASP A 57 -17.19 3.01 16.20
N LEU A 58 -15.97 2.55 16.45
CA LEU A 58 -14.78 3.40 16.44
C LEU A 58 -14.44 3.82 15.00
N PHE A 59 -14.50 2.87 14.07
CA PHE A 59 -14.18 3.08 12.66
C PHE A 59 -15.29 3.77 11.85
N ALA A 60 -16.51 3.83 12.37
CA ALA A 60 -17.59 4.64 11.81
C ALA A 60 -17.38 6.15 12.00
N LYS A 61 -16.50 6.55 12.93
CA LYS A 61 -16.24 7.95 13.28
C LYS A 61 -15.03 8.50 12.49
N PRO A 62 -15.00 9.82 12.20
CA PRO A 62 -13.80 10.45 11.63
C PRO A 62 -12.54 10.15 12.46
N PRO A 63 -11.37 9.99 11.81
CA PRO A 63 -11.08 10.26 10.40
C PRO A 63 -11.25 9.07 9.45
N PHE A 64 -11.82 7.96 9.92
CA PHE A 64 -11.78 6.70 9.19
C PHE A 64 -12.77 6.63 8.02
N LYS A 65 -12.33 6.02 6.92
CA LYS A 65 -13.13 5.77 5.72
C LYS A 65 -12.89 4.39 5.18
N ILE A 66 -13.96 3.61 5.05
CA ILE A 66 -13.95 2.31 4.40
C ILE A 66 -13.69 2.53 2.91
N LEU A 67 -12.66 1.89 2.39
CA LEU A 67 -12.30 1.95 0.97
C LEU A 67 -12.97 0.82 0.21
N ALA A 68 -13.16 1.03 -1.09
CA ALA A 68 -13.71 0.04 -1.99
C ALA A 68 -12.88 -0.01 -3.27
N TYR A 69 -12.82 -1.15 -3.93
CA TYR A 69 -12.15 -1.24 -5.22
C TYR A 69 -12.84 -0.32 -6.24
N PRO A 70 -12.08 0.49 -7.01
CA PRO A 70 -12.63 1.35 -8.05
C PRO A 70 -13.40 0.57 -9.14
N SER A 71 -12.97 -0.64 -9.49
CA SER A 71 -13.60 -1.49 -10.51
C SER A 71 -13.71 -2.94 -10.07
N ASP A 72 -14.58 -3.69 -10.74
CA ASP A 72 -14.72 -5.14 -10.52
C ASP A 72 -13.47 -5.90 -10.97
N THR A 73 -12.78 -5.43 -12.01
CA THR A 73 -11.48 -5.98 -12.44
C THR A 73 -10.45 -5.93 -11.31
N LEU A 74 -10.41 -4.84 -10.54
CA LEU A 74 -9.50 -4.72 -9.38
C LEU A 74 -9.90 -5.65 -8.23
N HIS A 75 -11.20 -5.88 -8.02
CA HIS A 75 -11.68 -6.88 -7.06
C HIS A 75 -11.26 -8.30 -7.49
N LEU A 76 -11.52 -8.69 -8.73
CA LEU A 76 -11.13 -9.99 -9.30
C LEU A 76 -9.61 -10.20 -9.27
N PHE A 77 -8.85 -9.14 -9.54
CA PHE A 77 -7.39 -9.16 -9.43
C PHE A 77 -6.93 -9.45 -8.00
N ALA A 78 -7.55 -8.79 -7.01
CA ALA A 78 -7.26 -9.05 -5.62
C ALA A 78 -7.62 -10.48 -5.19
N GLU A 79 -8.74 -11.02 -5.67
CA GLU A 79 -9.13 -12.41 -5.41
C GLU A 79 -8.10 -13.40 -5.97
N LYS A 80 -7.66 -13.21 -7.22
CA LYS A 80 -6.61 -14.04 -7.84
C LYS A 80 -5.29 -14.00 -7.07
N ILE A 81 -4.85 -12.82 -6.62
CA ILE A 81 -3.64 -12.73 -5.79
C ILE A 81 -3.86 -13.38 -4.41
N GLY A 82 -5.07 -13.24 -3.86
CA GLY A 82 -5.49 -13.82 -2.58
C GLY A 82 -5.45 -15.35 -2.52
N GLU A 83 -5.35 -16.05 -3.66
CA GLU A 83 -5.15 -17.51 -3.69
C GLU A 83 -3.80 -17.92 -3.10
N ASN A 84 -2.79 -17.05 -3.18
CA ASN A 84 -1.41 -17.35 -2.76
C ASN A 84 -0.92 -16.46 -1.60
N LEU A 85 -1.72 -15.47 -1.19
CA LEU A 85 -1.36 -14.52 -0.14
C LEU A 85 -2.54 -14.20 0.77
N PRO A 86 -2.27 -13.87 2.06
CA PRO A 86 -3.32 -13.45 2.98
C PRO A 86 -4.14 -12.27 2.43
N LYS A 87 -5.47 -12.42 2.42
CA LYS A 87 -6.41 -11.45 1.84
C LYS A 87 -6.25 -10.04 2.44
N ASP A 88 -5.96 -9.95 3.74
CA ASP A 88 -5.71 -8.70 4.46
C ASP A 88 -4.54 -7.90 3.85
N ILE A 89 -3.45 -8.58 3.49
CA ILE A 89 -2.27 -7.97 2.86
C ILE A 89 -2.62 -7.50 1.46
N VAL A 90 -3.23 -8.39 0.66
CA VAL A 90 -3.54 -8.13 -0.75
C VAL A 90 -4.51 -6.95 -0.89
N GLU A 91 -5.59 -6.97 -0.13
CA GLU A 91 -6.60 -5.90 -0.14
C GLU A 91 -6.00 -4.55 0.29
N SER A 92 -5.20 -4.55 1.36
CA SER A 92 -4.56 -3.33 1.86
C SER A 92 -3.59 -2.72 0.85
N VAL A 93 -2.75 -3.53 0.20
CA VAL A 93 -1.76 -3.03 -0.78
C VAL A 93 -2.44 -2.54 -2.05
N ILE A 94 -3.40 -3.28 -2.59
CA ILE A 94 -4.10 -2.86 -3.82
C ILE A 94 -4.91 -1.59 -3.57
N LEU A 95 -5.65 -1.51 -2.46
CA LEU A 95 -6.42 -0.29 -2.14
C LEU A 95 -5.49 0.90 -1.87
N ALA A 96 -4.36 0.70 -1.18
CA ALA A 96 -3.39 1.77 -0.97
C ALA A 96 -2.84 2.32 -2.30
N SER A 97 -2.57 1.44 -3.27
CA SER A 97 -2.21 1.82 -4.63
C SER A 97 -3.34 2.59 -5.31
N CYS A 98 -4.56 2.04 -5.35
CA CYS A 98 -5.72 2.66 -6.02
C CYS A 98 -6.06 4.06 -5.50
N TYR A 99 -5.86 4.31 -4.20
CA TYR A 99 -6.11 5.60 -3.56
C TYR A 99 -4.85 6.45 -3.40
N VAL A 100 -3.72 6.03 -3.99
CA VAL A 100 -2.45 6.77 -4.04
C VAL A 100 -2.02 7.23 -2.65
N THR A 101 -2.01 6.29 -1.69
CA THR A 101 -1.77 6.60 -0.28
C THR A 101 -0.79 5.60 0.36
N PRO A 102 0.04 6.02 1.34
CA PRO A 102 0.92 5.10 2.05
C PRO A 102 0.12 4.20 2.99
N ILE A 103 0.67 3.03 3.31
CA ILE A 103 0.16 2.20 4.41
C ILE A 103 0.79 2.67 5.72
N VAL A 104 -0.02 2.79 6.75
CA VAL A 104 0.38 3.09 8.12
C VAL A 104 0.09 1.86 8.98
N THR A 105 1.11 1.38 9.69
CA THR A 105 1.02 0.12 10.44
C THR A 105 1.90 0.15 11.68
N ASN A 106 1.68 -0.77 12.61
CA ASN A 106 2.62 -1.08 13.68
C ASN A 106 3.72 -2.04 13.19
N SER A 107 4.63 -2.43 14.09
CA SER A 107 5.82 -3.26 13.79
C SER A 107 5.46 -4.67 13.30
N LYS A 108 4.41 -5.29 13.87
CA LYS A 108 3.93 -6.61 13.46
C LYS A 108 3.30 -6.57 12.08
N GLY A 109 2.49 -5.55 11.79
CA GLY A 109 1.91 -5.38 10.47
C GLY A 109 2.96 -5.09 9.40
N LEU A 110 3.96 -4.25 9.70
CA LEU A 110 5.09 -4.02 8.78
C LEU A 110 5.81 -5.34 8.45
N LYS A 111 6.05 -6.19 9.46
CA LYS A 111 6.68 -7.51 9.28
C LYS A 111 5.85 -8.42 8.37
N ARG A 112 4.52 -8.42 8.47
CA ARG A 112 3.64 -9.20 7.58
C ARG A 112 3.68 -8.69 6.14
N LEU A 113 3.63 -7.37 5.96
CA LEU A 113 3.67 -6.74 4.64
C LEU A 113 5.01 -6.96 3.91
N ASP A 114 6.08 -7.24 4.66
CA ASP A 114 7.44 -7.38 4.15
C ASP A 114 7.61 -8.49 3.08
N ASN A 115 6.68 -9.45 3.01
CA ASN A 115 6.62 -10.45 1.94
C ASN A 115 6.51 -9.80 0.54
N LEU A 116 5.84 -8.65 0.43
CA LEU A 116 5.70 -7.89 -0.81
C LEU A 116 6.78 -6.81 -0.98
N SER A 117 7.73 -6.72 -0.05
CA SER A 117 8.78 -5.71 -0.07
C SER A 117 9.74 -5.92 -1.25
N ILE A 118 10.02 -4.82 -1.97
CA ILE A 118 11.05 -4.71 -3.00
C ILE A 118 12.25 -3.87 -2.54
N TYR A 119 12.09 -3.08 -1.48
CA TYR A 119 13.15 -2.31 -0.85
C TYR A 119 12.77 -1.95 0.60
N ARG A 120 13.76 -1.85 1.49
CA ARG A 120 13.56 -1.55 2.93
C ARG A 120 14.40 -0.34 3.33
N VAL A 121 13.81 0.55 4.11
CA VAL A 121 14.53 1.63 4.81
C VAL A 121 14.71 1.21 6.26
N LEU A 122 15.96 1.06 6.67
CA LEU A 122 16.33 0.63 8.01
C LEU A 122 16.59 1.84 8.91
N SER A 123 16.35 1.66 10.21
CA SER A 123 16.79 2.59 11.24
C SER A 123 17.17 1.84 12.51
N GLU A 124 18.19 2.37 13.20
CA GLU A 124 18.60 1.93 14.53
C GLU A 124 17.91 2.73 15.64
N LYS A 125 17.26 3.85 15.28
CA LYS A 125 16.59 4.74 16.21
C LYS A 125 15.08 4.49 16.18
N VAL A 126 14.45 4.58 17.35
CA VAL A 126 13.01 4.78 17.42
C VAL A 126 12.72 6.20 16.90
N LEU A 127 11.76 6.32 15.99
CA LEU A 127 11.42 7.60 15.40
C LEU A 127 10.58 8.41 16.40
N PRO A 128 11.00 9.62 16.78
CA PRO A 128 10.15 10.48 17.59
C PRO A 128 8.91 10.90 16.80
N GLU A 129 7.82 11.21 17.49
CA GLU A 129 6.50 11.47 16.90
C GLU A 129 6.53 12.54 15.79
N ASN A 130 7.29 13.62 16.00
CA ASN A 130 7.45 14.70 15.01
C ASN A 130 8.08 14.21 13.70
N GLU A 131 9.06 13.31 13.78
CA GLU A 131 9.65 12.68 12.62
C GLU A 131 8.66 11.70 11.98
N ILE A 132 7.87 10.94 12.74
CA ILE A 132 6.83 10.06 12.17
C ILE A 132 5.86 10.85 11.29
N ILE A 133 5.32 11.97 11.78
CA ILE A 133 4.37 12.82 11.02
C ILE A 133 5.01 13.35 9.73
N ARG A 134 6.27 13.80 9.82
CA ARG A 134 7.02 14.26 8.66
C ARG A 134 7.14 13.15 7.61
N HIS A 135 7.51 11.96 8.04
CA HIS A 135 7.78 10.85 7.13
C HIS A 135 6.52 10.24 6.53
N LEU A 136 5.38 10.31 7.24
CA LEU A 136 4.08 10.02 6.64
C LEU A 136 3.77 10.95 5.46
N ARG A 137 4.12 12.24 5.56
CA ARG A 137 3.99 13.18 4.44
C ARG A 137 4.95 12.83 3.30
N ILE A 138 6.20 12.50 3.61
CA ILE A 138 7.18 12.09 2.60
C ILE A 138 6.73 10.82 1.88
N ALA A 139 6.23 9.81 2.61
CA ALA A 139 5.68 8.59 2.05
C ALA A 139 4.45 8.86 1.15
N GLY A 140 3.61 9.83 1.53
CA GLY A 140 2.53 10.32 0.67
C GLY A 140 3.04 10.88 -0.66
N TYR A 141 4.15 11.63 -0.66
CA TYR A 141 4.77 12.12 -1.89
C TYR A 141 5.46 11.01 -2.70
N THR A 142 6.09 10.05 -2.02
CA THR A 142 6.74 8.90 -2.68
C THR A 142 5.81 8.17 -3.66
N ILE A 143 4.61 7.83 -3.20
CA ILE A 143 3.64 7.17 -4.08
C ILE A 143 3.11 8.15 -5.13
N LEU A 144 2.71 9.35 -4.73
CA LEU A 144 2.14 10.37 -5.64
C LEU A 144 3.07 10.69 -6.84
N ASP A 145 4.37 10.90 -6.59
CA ASP A 145 5.34 11.34 -7.58
C ASP A 145 5.60 10.29 -8.68
N SER A 146 5.42 9.00 -8.35
CA SER A 146 5.78 7.89 -9.25
C SER A 146 4.58 7.09 -9.76
N HIS A 147 3.42 7.20 -9.12
CA HIS A 147 2.28 6.30 -9.30
C HIS A 147 1.86 6.15 -10.76
N GLU A 148 1.52 7.24 -11.44
CA GLU A 148 1.05 7.21 -12.83
C GLU A 148 2.05 6.49 -13.75
N GLN A 149 3.31 6.90 -13.70
CA GLN A 149 4.36 6.36 -14.55
C GLN A 149 4.56 4.86 -14.32
N VAL A 150 4.72 4.44 -13.06
CA VAL A 150 5.02 3.03 -12.75
C VAL A 150 3.82 2.12 -13.01
N CYS A 151 2.60 2.61 -12.81
CA CYS A 151 1.36 1.89 -13.09
C CYS A 151 1.22 1.63 -14.60
N TRP A 152 1.33 2.68 -15.41
CA TRP A 152 1.22 2.55 -16.86
C TRP A 152 2.34 1.73 -17.47
N GLU A 153 3.59 1.88 -17.00
CA GLU A 153 4.69 1.05 -17.49
C GLU A 153 4.44 -0.43 -17.23
N ALA A 154 4.02 -0.78 -16.01
CA ALA A 154 3.72 -2.16 -15.65
C ALA A 154 2.55 -2.70 -16.48
N TYR A 155 1.43 -1.97 -16.51
CA TYR A 155 0.24 -2.37 -17.26
C TYR A 155 0.56 -2.60 -18.75
N ASN A 156 1.21 -1.64 -19.41
CA ASN A 156 1.49 -1.74 -20.84
C ASN A 156 2.42 -2.92 -21.17
N LYS A 157 3.46 -3.16 -20.37
CA LYS A 157 4.36 -4.30 -20.57
C LYS A 157 3.67 -5.64 -20.33
N ILE A 158 2.77 -5.72 -19.35
CA ILE A 158 1.98 -6.93 -19.10
C ILE A 158 0.99 -7.17 -20.25
N VAL A 159 0.30 -6.13 -20.72
CA VAL A 159 -0.60 -6.20 -21.89
C VAL A 159 0.16 -6.69 -23.12
N GLU A 160 1.35 -6.14 -23.38
CA GLU A 160 2.20 -6.57 -24.50
C GLU A 160 2.62 -8.04 -24.36
N SER A 161 3.01 -8.46 -23.14
CA SER A 161 3.34 -9.85 -22.85
C SER A 161 2.17 -10.80 -23.13
N CYS A 162 0.98 -10.47 -22.65
CA CYS A 162 -0.23 -11.25 -22.90
C CYS A 162 -0.60 -11.32 -24.40
N LYS A 163 -0.50 -10.20 -25.13
CA LYS A 163 -0.81 -10.14 -26.57
C LYS A 163 0.17 -10.94 -27.42
N ARG A 164 1.47 -10.83 -27.12
CA ARG A 164 2.55 -11.44 -27.90
C ARG A 164 2.95 -12.83 -27.40
N LYS A 165 2.30 -13.34 -26.35
CA LYS A 165 2.67 -14.58 -25.65
C LYS A 165 4.14 -14.61 -25.23
N ILE A 166 4.66 -13.45 -24.82
CA ILE A 166 5.99 -13.33 -24.24
C ILE A 166 5.92 -13.83 -22.80
N ASP A 167 6.98 -14.48 -22.34
CA ASP A 167 7.09 -14.92 -20.94
C ASP A 167 6.86 -13.77 -19.95
N LEU A 168 5.70 -13.80 -19.29
CA LEU A 168 5.27 -12.81 -18.30
C LEU A 168 6.25 -12.75 -17.13
N LYS A 169 6.85 -13.88 -16.76
CA LYS A 169 7.80 -13.96 -15.65
C LYS A 169 9.04 -13.10 -15.92
N ASN A 170 9.59 -13.17 -17.13
CA ASN A 170 10.73 -12.33 -17.50
C ASN A 170 10.36 -10.84 -17.49
N VAL A 171 9.18 -10.48 -18.01
CA VAL A 171 8.69 -9.09 -18.02
C VAL A 171 8.51 -8.55 -16.61
N VAL A 172 7.88 -9.32 -15.72
CA VAL A 172 7.71 -8.98 -14.30
C VAL A 172 9.07 -8.82 -13.60
N ASN A 173 10.02 -9.73 -13.84
CA ASN A 173 11.36 -9.64 -13.26
C ASN A 173 12.12 -8.38 -13.69
N GLN A 174 12.00 -7.96 -14.95
CA GLN A 174 12.61 -6.72 -15.44
C GLN A 174 11.96 -5.49 -14.80
N LEU A 175 10.63 -5.48 -14.69
CA LEU A 175 9.88 -4.43 -13.98
C LEU A 175 10.31 -4.33 -12.53
N LEU A 176 10.36 -5.45 -11.79
CA LEU A 176 10.77 -5.48 -10.38
C LEU A 176 12.19 -4.94 -10.18
N LYS A 177 13.16 -5.33 -11.02
CA LYS A 177 14.53 -4.78 -10.96
C LYS A 177 14.54 -3.26 -11.09
N LYS A 178 13.82 -2.72 -12.07
CA LYS A 178 13.71 -1.26 -12.28
C LYS A 178 13.06 -0.57 -11.08
N ARG A 179 12.01 -1.18 -10.53
CA ARG A 179 11.20 -0.64 -9.43
C ARG A 179 11.96 -0.69 -8.11
N THR A 180 12.80 -1.71 -7.86
CA THR A 180 13.74 -1.75 -6.74
C THR A 180 14.75 -0.60 -6.81
N LEU A 181 15.33 -0.33 -7.98
CA LEU A 181 16.26 0.81 -8.16
C LEU A 181 15.57 2.16 -7.93
N LEU A 182 14.32 2.29 -8.37
CA LEU A 182 13.50 3.48 -8.11
C LEU A 182 13.26 3.68 -6.61
N ALA A 183 12.84 2.61 -5.91
CA ALA A 183 12.62 2.63 -4.46
C ALA A 183 13.91 2.94 -3.69
N GLU A 184 15.05 2.38 -4.12
CA GLU A 184 16.36 2.70 -3.55
C GLU A 184 16.71 4.19 -3.71
N LYS A 185 16.51 4.75 -4.91
CA LYS A 185 16.75 6.18 -5.17
C LYS A 185 15.84 7.06 -4.31
N ASP A 186 14.55 6.73 -4.24
CA ASP A 186 13.57 7.47 -3.45
C ASP A 186 13.86 7.40 -1.94
N SER A 187 14.41 6.27 -1.47
CA SER A 187 14.73 6.07 -0.06
C SER A 187 15.72 7.11 0.51
N LYS A 188 16.45 7.84 -0.36
CA LYS A 188 17.33 8.95 0.04
C LYS A 188 16.57 10.10 0.72
N ARG A 189 15.25 10.22 0.49
CA ARG A 189 14.39 11.20 1.20
C ARG A 189 14.36 10.99 2.72
N TYR A 190 14.68 9.78 3.18
CA TYR A 190 14.65 9.38 4.60
C TYR A 190 16.03 9.47 5.29
N TRP A 191 16.98 10.23 4.73
CA TRP A 191 18.37 10.34 5.22
C TRP A 191 18.51 10.68 6.71
N ARG A 192 17.49 11.30 7.34
CA ARG A 192 17.52 11.67 8.77
C ARG A 192 17.58 10.47 9.72
N PHE A 193 16.97 9.36 9.33
CA PHE A 193 16.94 8.15 10.16
C PHE A 193 17.46 6.90 9.44
N LYS A 194 17.61 6.96 8.12
CA LYS A 194 18.12 5.85 7.32
C LYS A 194 19.51 5.47 7.81
N SER A 195 19.66 4.21 8.21
CA SER A 195 20.93 3.57 8.52
C SER A 195 21.18 2.40 7.56
N SER A 196 22.44 1.96 7.46
CA SER A 196 22.81 0.72 6.76
C SER A 196 22.42 -0.53 7.57
N THR A 197 22.25 -0.38 8.88
CA THR A 197 21.89 -1.42 9.84
C THR A 197 20.58 -1.07 10.56
N GLY A 198 20.09 -1.99 11.40
CA GLY A 198 18.90 -1.77 12.23
C GLY A 198 17.65 -2.46 11.71
N LYS A 199 16.48 -1.96 12.13
CA LYS A 199 15.18 -2.57 11.84
C LYS A 199 14.45 -1.82 10.72
N PRO A 200 13.66 -2.50 9.88
CA PRO A 200 12.80 -1.82 8.92
C PRO A 200 11.83 -0.86 9.62
N VAL A 201 11.79 0.38 9.13
CA VAL A 201 10.82 1.39 9.56
C VAL A 201 9.92 1.85 8.41
N LEU A 202 10.38 1.67 7.17
CA LEU A 202 9.58 1.84 5.96
C LEU A 202 9.96 0.77 4.96
N ILE A 203 8.96 0.24 4.25
CA ILE A 203 9.16 -0.72 3.16
C ILE A 203 8.39 -0.27 1.92
N TYR A 204 8.92 -0.59 0.75
CA TYR A 204 8.27 -0.35 -0.53
C TYR A 204 7.67 -1.66 -1.01
N LEU A 205 6.35 -1.68 -1.18
CA LEU A 205 5.58 -2.87 -1.54
C LEU A 205 5.24 -2.86 -3.03
N ASP A 206 5.27 -4.03 -3.65
CA ASP A 206 4.97 -4.19 -5.07
C ASP A 206 4.17 -5.48 -5.33
N THR A 207 2.95 -5.34 -5.86
CA THR A 207 2.06 -6.45 -6.20
C THR A 207 2.60 -7.29 -7.36
N LEU A 208 3.54 -6.75 -8.15
CA LEU A 208 4.19 -7.49 -9.22
C LEU A 208 4.92 -8.74 -8.72
N LYS A 209 5.36 -8.78 -7.45
CA LYS A 209 5.96 -9.99 -6.84
C LYS A 209 5.01 -11.19 -6.82
N CYS A 210 3.70 -10.97 -6.94
CA CYS A 210 2.69 -12.02 -6.91
C CYS A 210 2.41 -12.61 -8.30
N LEU A 211 2.82 -11.92 -9.37
CA LEU A 211 2.36 -12.25 -10.72
C LEU A 211 3.12 -13.40 -11.38
N GLU A 212 4.18 -13.91 -10.77
CA GLU A 212 4.96 -15.01 -11.35
C GLU A 212 4.14 -16.28 -11.58
N ASN A 213 3.11 -16.51 -10.76
CA ASN A 213 2.31 -17.74 -10.76
C ASN A 213 0.83 -17.49 -11.03
N ILE A 214 0.45 -16.32 -11.56
CA ILE A 214 -0.95 -15.94 -11.73
C ILE A 214 -1.19 -15.52 -13.18
N ASP A 215 -2.14 -16.20 -13.83
CA ASP A 215 -2.65 -15.74 -15.12
C ASP A 215 -3.64 -14.59 -14.92
N ILE A 216 -3.21 -13.41 -15.37
CA ILE A 216 -3.96 -12.15 -15.34
C ILE A 216 -4.32 -11.66 -16.75
N CYS A 217 -4.02 -12.41 -17.81
CA CYS A 217 -4.20 -11.94 -19.18
C CYS A 217 -5.67 -11.70 -19.58
N ASN A 218 -6.62 -12.31 -18.87
CA ASN A 218 -8.04 -12.00 -19.05
C ASN A 218 -8.45 -10.66 -18.42
N LEU A 219 -7.71 -10.18 -17.40
CA LEU A 219 -8.01 -8.95 -16.67
C LEU A 219 -7.43 -7.70 -17.33
N VAL A 220 -6.34 -7.82 -18.10
CA VAL A 220 -5.65 -6.68 -18.75
C VAL A 220 -6.42 -6.03 -19.90
N ARG A 221 -7.71 -6.37 -20.08
CA ARG A 221 -8.61 -5.70 -21.02
C ARG A 221 -9.18 -4.41 -20.46
N ASP A 222 -9.19 -4.27 -19.14
CA ASP A 222 -9.67 -3.10 -18.42
C ASP A 222 -8.48 -2.33 -17.85
N GLU A 223 -8.30 -1.10 -18.33
CA GLU A 223 -7.19 -0.22 -17.95
C GLU A 223 -7.20 0.16 -16.47
N SER A 224 -8.34 0.05 -15.77
CA SER A 224 -8.40 0.28 -14.34
C SER A 224 -7.48 -0.65 -13.54
N LEU A 225 -7.11 -1.82 -14.09
CA LEU A 225 -6.13 -2.72 -13.49
C LEU A 225 -4.77 -2.04 -13.26
N ALA A 226 -4.40 -1.04 -14.09
CA ALA A 226 -3.17 -0.30 -13.93
C ALA A 226 -3.04 0.31 -12.52
N LEU A 227 -4.16 0.71 -11.88
CA LEU A 227 -4.19 1.29 -10.53
C LEU A 227 -3.66 0.34 -9.44
N ALA A 228 -3.61 -0.97 -9.67
CA ALA A 228 -3.07 -1.94 -8.72
C ALA A 228 -1.55 -2.09 -8.79
N PHE A 229 -0.90 -1.49 -9.80
CA PHE A 229 0.53 -1.63 -10.07
C PHE A 229 1.37 -0.45 -9.58
N GLY A 230 0.93 0.26 -8.55
CA GLY A 230 1.73 1.27 -7.85
C GLY A 230 2.79 0.64 -6.95
N ILE A 231 3.81 1.41 -6.60
CA ILE A 231 4.75 1.05 -5.53
C ILE A 231 4.24 1.70 -4.25
N VAL A 232 3.81 0.89 -3.28
CA VAL A 232 3.15 1.38 -2.07
C VAL A 232 4.15 1.45 -0.92
N PRO A 233 4.46 2.65 -0.40
CA PRO A 233 5.25 2.76 0.82
C PRO A 233 4.39 2.39 2.03
N ALA A 234 4.90 1.50 2.88
CA ALA A 234 4.33 1.20 4.18
C ALA A 234 5.29 1.66 5.28
N ILE A 235 4.79 2.45 6.22
CA ILE A 235 5.59 3.02 7.30
C ILE A 235 5.11 2.50 8.66
N LYS A 236 6.08 2.15 9.49
CA LYS A 236 5.89 1.76 10.88
C LYS A 236 5.68 2.98 11.75
N VAL A 237 4.63 2.97 12.56
CA VAL A 237 4.35 3.95 13.60
C VAL A 237 4.45 3.25 14.94
N GLU A 238 5.36 3.74 15.77
CA GLU A 238 5.48 3.35 17.18
C GLU A 238 5.30 4.64 17.97
N VAL A 239 4.21 4.73 18.72
CA VAL A 239 3.86 5.91 19.52
C VAL A 239 3.74 5.46 20.96
N SER A 240 4.54 6.05 21.84
CA SER A 240 4.37 5.85 23.28
C SER A 240 3.17 6.67 23.75
N SER A 241 2.31 6.04 24.55
CA SER A 241 1.25 6.72 25.30
C SER A 241 1.78 7.69 26.35
#